data_AF-A0A484N6F1-F1
#
_entry.id   AF-A0A484N6F1-F1
#
_cell.length_a   1.000
_cell.length_b   1.000
_cell.length_c   1.000
_cell.angle_alpha   90.00
_cell.angle_beta   90.00
_cell.angle_gamma   90.00
#
_symmetry.space_group_name_H-M   'P 1'
#
loop_
_entity.id
_entity.type
_entity.pdbx_description
1 polymer ?
#
loop_
_entity_poly.entity_id
_entity_poly.type
_entity_poly.pdbx_seq_one_letter_code
_entity_poly.pdbx_strand_id
1 'polypeptide(L)'
;MNLKIVLECEKKLYVLTSEPPKAPEANAHAAEITLYKKYEDDARDVRCLMLATMTPELQRLHKDMEAHPMMTRLKGLYQGQARHERFKISTTLFSSKLAT
;
A
#
# COMPACT_ATOMS: atom_id res chain seq x y z
N MET A 1 2.68 5.24 -14.63
CA MET A 1 3.56 5.89 -13.63
C MET A 1 4.16 4.81 -12.74
N ASN A 2 5.47 4.82 -12.49
CA ASN A 2 6.07 3.88 -11.53
C ASN A 2 6.11 4.56 -10.15
N LEU A 3 5.10 4.27 -9.32
CA LEU A 3 4.92 4.91 -8.01
C LEU A 3 6.17 4.80 -7.13
N LYS A 4 6.86 3.64 -7.14
CA LYS A 4 8.06 3.43 -6.34
C LYS A 4 9.16 4.43 -6.68
N ILE A 5 9.43 4.63 -7.97
CA ILE A 5 10.46 5.58 -8.45
C ILE A 5 10.13 7.01 -8.00
N VAL A 6 8.87 7.42 -8.12
CA VAL A 6 8.42 8.75 -7.71
C VAL A 6 8.61 8.95 -6.21
N LEU A 7 8.19 7.98 -5.39
CA LEU A 7 8.32 8.07 -3.93
C LEU A 7 9.77 7.99 -3.43
N GLU A 8 10.65 7.29 -4.14
CA GLU A 8 12.09 7.30 -3.87
C GLU A 8 12.70 8.67 -4.19
N CYS A 9 12.34 9.28 -5.31
CA CYS A 9 12.79 10.61 -5.71
C CYS A 9 12.37 11.68 -4.68
N GLU A 10 11.12 11.61 -4.22
CA GLU A 10 10.55 12.52 -3.22
C GLU A 10 11.00 12.20 -1.78
N LYS A 11 11.75 11.12 -1.56
CA LYS A 11 12.16 10.63 -0.23
C LYS A 11 10.98 10.28 0.70
N LYS A 12 9.84 9.88 0.13
CA LYS A 12 8.59 9.53 0.84
C LYS A 12 8.30 8.03 0.85
N LEU A 13 9.17 7.19 0.27
CA LEU A 13 8.98 5.74 0.25
C LEU A 13 8.79 5.14 1.65
N TYR A 14 9.44 5.73 2.67
CA TYR A 14 9.38 5.24 4.05
C TYR A 14 7.95 5.18 4.62
N VAL A 15 7.04 6.04 4.16
CA VAL A 15 5.61 6.01 4.54
C VAL A 15 4.97 4.64 4.29
N LEU A 16 5.42 3.94 3.25
CA LEU A 16 4.85 2.64 2.83
C LEU A 16 5.59 1.42 3.40
N THR A 17 6.84 1.61 3.82
CA THR A 17 7.74 0.50 4.21
C THR A 17 7.97 0.43 5.70
N SER A 18 7.84 1.55 6.40
CA SER A 18 8.08 1.67 7.83
C SER A 18 6.76 1.69 8.60
N GLU A 19 6.81 1.27 9.86
CA GLU A 19 5.67 1.40 10.78
C GLU A 19 5.33 2.90 10.95
N PRO A 20 4.04 3.29 10.88
CA PRO A 20 3.62 4.64 11.19
C PRO A 20 4.11 5.09 12.58
N PRO A 21 4.61 6.33 12.73
CA PRO A 21 4.98 6.86 14.04
C PRO A 21 3.73 6.98 14.92
N LYS A 22 3.92 6.83 16.23
CA LYS A 22 2.86 7.10 17.21
C LYS A 22 2.57 8.59 17.26
N ALA A 23 1.31 8.94 17.47
CA ALA A 23 0.91 10.32 17.71
C ALA A 23 1.65 10.87 18.95
N PRO A 24 2.17 12.10 18.90
CA PRO A 24 2.81 12.74 20.04
C PRO A 24 1.85 12.87 21.23
N GLU A 25 2.37 12.71 22.44
CA GLU A 25 1.63 13.00 23.66
C GLU A 25 1.38 14.51 23.82
N ALA A 26 0.42 14.90 24.67
CA ALA A 26 0.06 16.31 24.86
C ALA A 26 1.22 17.18 25.38
N ASN A 27 2.20 16.55 26.05
CA ASN A 27 3.41 17.16 26.61
C ASN A 27 4.67 16.88 25.76
N ALA A 28 4.51 16.34 24.54
CA ALA A 28 5.61 16.01 23.66
C ALA A 28 6.46 17.22 23.30
N HIS A 29 7.75 16.97 23.02
CA HIS A 29 8.66 18.03 22.65
C HIS A 29 8.30 18.61 21.27
N ALA A 30 8.60 19.89 21.06
CA ALA A 30 8.32 20.57 19.79
C ALA A 30 8.95 19.85 18.57
N ALA A 31 10.12 19.23 18.76
CA ALA A 31 10.78 18.43 17.73
C ALA A 31 9.97 17.19 17.32
N GLU A 32 9.36 16.49 18.29
CA GLU A 32 8.54 15.31 18.05
C GLU A 32 7.24 15.67 17.33
N ILE A 33 6.59 16.75 17.76
CA ILE A 33 5.40 17.29 17.10
C ILE A 33 5.72 17.67 15.65
N THR A 34 6.87 18.30 15.41
CA THR A 34 7.30 18.70 14.06
C THR A 34 7.56 17.49 13.18
N LEU A 35 8.22 16.45 13.71
CA LEU A 35 8.49 15.22 12.98
C LEU A 35 7.20 14.48 12.61
N TYR A 36 6.24 14.41 13.54
CA TYR A 36 4.94 13.78 13.29
C TYR A 36 4.13 14.53 12.24
N LYS A 37 4.06 15.86 12.32
CA LYS A 37 3.39 16.68 11.29
C LYS A 37 3.98 16.48 9.90
N LYS A 38 5.31 16.42 9.80
CA LYS A 38 5.99 16.11 8.55
C LYS A 38 5.57 14.73 8.01
N TYR A 39 5.50 13.73 8.88
CA TYR A 39 5.01 12.41 8.48
C TYR A 39 3.56 12.48 7.97
N GLU A 40 2.66 13.21 8.63
CA GLU A 40 1.28 13.36 8.17
C GLU A 40 1.18 14.01 6.79
N ASP A 41 1.97 15.06 6.54
CA ASP A 41 2.05 15.70 5.23
C ASP A 41 2.58 14.75 4.16
N ASP A 42 3.68 14.05 4.43
CA ASP A 42 4.25 13.06 3.51
C ASP A 42 3.26 11.91 3.25
N ALA A 43 2.53 11.46 4.28
CA ALA A 43 1.52 10.41 4.17
C ALA A 43 0.33 10.84 3.31
N ARG A 44 -0.12 12.08 3.44
CA ARG A 44 -1.17 12.67 2.59
C ARG A 44 -0.75 12.71 1.13
N ASP A 45 0.49 13.12 0.85
CA ASP A 45 1.01 13.15 -0.53
C ASP A 45 1.09 11.75 -1.13
N VAL A 46 1.62 10.78 -0.37
CA VAL A 46 1.69 9.38 -0.81
C VAL A 46 0.30 8.82 -1.08
N ARG A 47 -0.69 9.10 -0.21
CA ARG A 47 -2.08 8.68 -0.41
C ARG A 47 -2.65 9.23 -1.71
N CYS A 48 -2.45 10.52 -1.99
CA CYS A 48 -2.89 11.13 -3.24
C CYS A 48 -2.24 10.48 -4.47
N LEU A 49 -0.92 10.25 -4.42
CA LEU A 49 -0.20 9.58 -5.50
C LEU A 49 -0.66 8.13 -5.72
N MET A 50 -0.90 7.38 -4.63
CA MET A 50 -1.45 6.03 -4.71
C MET A 50 -2.80 6.03 -5.41
N LEU A 51 -3.74 6.86 -4.96
CA LEU A 51 -5.05 6.99 -5.59
C LEU A 51 -4.91 7.39 -7.06
N ALA A 52 -4.07 8.36 -7.40
CA ALA A 52 -3.85 8.80 -8.78
C ALA A 52 -3.35 7.67 -9.71
N THR A 53 -2.64 6.68 -9.19
CA THR A 53 -2.19 5.51 -9.97
C THR A 53 -3.19 4.37 -10.09
N MET A 54 -4.28 4.40 -9.33
CA MET A 54 -5.29 3.36 -9.31
C MET A 54 -6.32 3.52 -10.43
N THR A 55 -6.97 2.41 -10.78
CA THR A 55 -8.19 2.46 -11.59
C THR A 55 -9.34 3.11 -10.80
N PRO A 56 -10.36 3.67 -11.46
CA PRO A 56 -11.48 4.33 -10.79
C PRO A 56 -12.20 3.44 -9.75
N GLU A 57 -12.29 2.13 -10.01
CA GLU A 57 -12.92 1.17 -9.10
C GLU A 57 -12.12 1.04 -7.80
N LEU A 58 -10.80 0.90 -7.91
CA LEU A 58 -9.91 0.83 -6.76
C LEU A 58 -9.83 2.16 -6.01
N GLN A 59 -9.84 3.30 -6.73
CA GLN A 59 -9.90 4.62 -6.10
C GLN A 59 -11.13 4.76 -5.20
N ARG A 60 -12.33 4.40 -5.69
CA ARG A 60 -13.58 4.48 -4.91
C ARG A 60 -13.55 3.63 -3.64
N LEU A 61 -12.90 2.47 -3.70
CA LEU A 61 -12.80 1.55 -2.57
C LEU A 61 -11.82 2.03 -1.49
N HIS A 62 -10.85 2.86 -1.84
CA HIS A 62 -9.77 3.28 -0.94
C HIS A 62 -9.75 4.79 -0.67
N LYS A 63 -10.75 5.54 -1.16
CA LYS A 63 -10.76 7.02 -1.14
C LYS A 63 -10.60 7.64 0.25
N ASP A 64 -10.94 6.92 1.32
CA ASP A 64 -10.90 7.38 2.72
C ASP A 64 -9.81 6.67 3.53
N MET A 65 -8.99 5.83 2.89
CA MET A 65 -7.97 5.03 3.57
C MET A 65 -6.64 5.77 3.60
N GLU A 66 -5.89 5.62 4.69
CA GLU A 66 -4.53 6.13 4.80
C GLU A 66 -3.54 5.32 3.94
N ALA A 67 -2.43 5.95 3.54
CA ALA A 67 -1.47 5.36 2.62
C ALA A 67 -0.94 3.99 3.08
N HIS A 68 -0.56 3.88 4.35
CA HIS A 68 0.00 2.65 4.91
C HIS A 68 -1.01 1.47 4.94
N PRO A 69 -2.22 1.60 5.54
CA PRO A 69 -3.21 0.52 5.48
C PRO A 69 -3.68 0.22 4.05
N MET A 70 -3.74 1.22 3.17
CA MET A 70 -4.05 1.02 1.75
C MET A 70 -3.02 0.10 1.08
N MET A 71 -1.72 0.35 1.30
CA MET A 71 -0.64 -0.48 0.78
C MET A 71 -0.72 -1.92 1.31
N THR A 72 -0.97 -2.09 2.61
CA THR A 72 -1.12 -3.41 3.22
C THR A 72 -2.29 -4.18 2.60
N ARG A 73 -3.44 -3.53 2.39
CA ARG A 73 -4.62 -4.14 1.75
C ARG A 73 -4.33 -4.56 0.31
N LEU A 74 -3.70 -3.70 -0.48
CA LEU A 74 -3.33 -4.00 -1.87
C LEU A 74 -2.37 -5.20 -1.94
N LYS A 75 -1.33 -5.23 -1.09
CA LYS A 75 -0.42 -6.37 -0.99
C LYS A 75 -1.18 -7.67 -0.72
N GLY A 76 -2.11 -7.65 0.25
CA GLY A 76 -2.95 -8.80 0.56
C GLY A 76 -3.80 -9.27 -0.61
N LEU A 77 -4.47 -8.35 -1.32
CA LEU A 77 -5.30 -8.64 -2.48
C LEU A 77 -4.50 -9.30 -3.62
N TYR A 78 -3.39 -8.70 -4.03
CA TYR A 78 -2.58 -9.22 -5.13
C TYR A 78 -1.87 -10.52 -4.78
N GLN A 79 -1.41 -10.69 -3.54
CA GLN A 79 -0.86 -11.98 -3.09
C GLN A 79 -1.94 -13.07 -3.08
N GLY A 80 -3.17 -12.74 -2.66
CA GLY A 80 -4.32 -13.64 -2.73
C GLY A 80 -4.65 -14.05 -4.16
N GLN A 81 -4.73 -13.08 -5.07
CA GLN A 81 -4.97 -13.33 -6.49
C GLN A 81 -3.89 -14.24 -7.09
N ALA A 82 -2.61 -13.96 -6.81
CA ALA A 82 -1.51 -14.79 -7.27
C ALA A 82 -1.58 -16.23 -6.74
N ARG A 83 -2.05 -16.45 -5.49
CA ARG A 83 -2.29 -17.80 -4.96
C ARG A 83 -3.43 -18.50 -5.68
N HIS A 84 -4.53 -17.79 -5.93
CA HIS A 84 -5.71 -18.33 -6.62
C HIS A 84 -5.39 -18.79 -8.05
N GLU A 85 -4.67 -17.96 -8.81
CA GLU A 85 -4.26 -18.31 -10.18
C GLU A 85 -3.32 -19.52 -10.21
N ARG A 86 -2.36 -19.61 -9.27
CA ARG A 86 -1.50 -20.78 -9.13
C ARG A 86 -2.30 -22.06 -8.83
N PHE A 87 -3.31 -21.96 -7.98
CA PHE A 87 -4.18 -23.09 -7.67
C PHE A 87 -4.94 -23.55 -8.91
N LYS A 88 -5.60 -22.64 -9.64
CA LYS A 88 -6.30 -22.97 -10.89
C LYS A 88 -5.38 -23.68 -11.90
N ILE A 89 -4.19 -23.13 -12.13
CA ILE A 89 -3.21 -23.73 -13.06
C ILE A 89 -2.85 -25.16 -12.61
N SER A 90 -2.60 -25.35 -11.31
CA SER A 90 -2.27 -26.67 -10.76
C SER A 90 -3.41 -27.68 -10.92
N THR A 91 -4.64 -27.27 -10.64
CA THR A 91 -5.83 -28.12 -10.80
C THR A 91 -6.03 -28.52 -12.26
N THR A 92 -5.97 -27.55 -13.18
CA THR A 92 -6.11 -27.84 -14.62
C THR A 92 -5.05 -28.83 -15.09
N LEU A 93 -3.77 -28.59 -14.75
CA LEU A 93 -2.66 -29.49 -15.09
C LEU A 93 -2.87 -30.91 -14.55
N PHE A 94 -3.33 -31.06 -13.30
CA PHE A 94 -3.57 -32.36 -12.71
C PHE A 94 -4.75 -33.08 -13.37
N SER A 95 -5.85 -32.36 -13.63
CA SER A 95 -7.01 -32.93 -14.34
C SER A 95 -6.67 -33.38 -15.77
N SER A 96 -5.79 -32.66 -16.47
CA SER A 96 -5.32 -33.06 -17.81
C SER A 96 -4.46 -34.32 -17.80
N LYS A 97 -3.73 -34.60 -16.70
CA LYS A 97 -2.93 -35.82 -16.54
C LYS A 97 -3.75 -37.06 -16.15
N LEU A 98 -4.92 -36.86 -15.54
CA LEU A 98 -5.81 -37.95 -15.14
C LEU A 98 -6.86 -38.31 -16.22
N ALA A 99 -6.90 -37.56 -17.32
CA ALA A 99 -7.83 -37.78 -18.43
C ALA A 99 -7.32 -38.80 -19.49
N THR A 100 -6.32 -39.61 -19.13
CA THR A 100 -5.78 -40.74 -19.91
C THR A 100 -5.96 -42.02 -19.12
#